data_AF-A0A2N6AM79-F1
#
_entry.id   AF-A0A2N6AM79-F1
#
_cell.length_a   1.000
_cell.length_b   1.000
_cell.length_c   1.000
_cell.angle_alpha   90.00
_cell.angle_beta   90.00
_cell.angle_gamma   90.00
#
_symmetry.space_group_name_H-M   'P 1'
#
loop_
_entity.id
_entity.type
_entity.pdbx_description
1 polymer ?
#
loop_
_entity_poly.entity_id
_entity_poly.type
_entity_poly.pdbx_seq_one_letter_code
_entity_poly.pdbx_strand_id
1 'polypeptide(L)'
;MNHLDMKELLTLARRGAQSEHLESCSFCSEQYQLAVEYLQFTPDMVHKEDSPGGEPDIQEYGRSTYRLAAQSAPNASPVFRLRRTWYFENNSTILRVIEDVQRSLLTGFYISEREGKDAPRIRFDGIEKEFTPDINGVFDIGDAAINIEPMTVTLVRS
;
A
#
# COMPACT_ATOMS: atom_id res chain seq x y z
N MET A 1 3.54 23.01 4.06
CA MET A 1 4.85 22.53 3.57
C MET A 1 4.57 21.60 2.40
N ASN A 2 5.41 21.59 1.36
CA ASN A 2 5.23 20.68 0.22
C ASN A 2 5.91 19.35 0.54
N HIS A 3 5.21 18.23 0.36
CA HIS A 3 5.75 16.89 0.54
C HIS A 3 6.71 16.52 -0.60
N LEU A 4 7.68 15.66 -0.31
CA LEU A 4 8.50 15.02 -1.34
C LEU A 4 7.65 14.04 -2.15
N ASP A 5 7.88 13.99 -3.45
CA ASP A 5 7.22 13.01 -4.28
C ASP A 5 7.75 11.59 -3.98
N MET A 6 6.97 10.56 -4.34
CA MET A 6 7.35 9.17 -4.06
C MET A 6 8.65 8.76 -4.77
N LYS A 7 8.98 9.36 -5.92
CA LYS A 7 10.22 9.06 -6.65
C LYS A 7 11.43 9.62 -5.92
N GLU A 8 11.31 10.79 -5.31
CA GLU A 8 12.32 11.42 -4.46
C GLU A 8 12.53 10.59 -3.19
N LEU A 9 11.45 10.18 -2.52
CA LEU A 9 11.51 9.31 -1.33
C LEU A 9 12.20 7.98 -1.63
N LEU A 10 11.83 7.30 -2.71
CA LEU A 10 12.49 6.06 -3.15
C LEU A 10 13.97 6.28 -3.52
N THR A 11 14.30 7.43 -4.10
CA THR A 11 15.68 7.77 -4.46
C THR A 11 16.54 8.01 -3.22
N LEU A 12 15.99 8.70 -2.23
CA LEU A 12 16.63 8.90 -0.92
C LEU A 12 16.82 7.57 -0.20
N ALA A 13 15.75 6.75 -0.12
CA ALA A 13 15.77 5.46 0.55
C ALA A 13 16.80 4.50 -0.09
N ARG A 14 16.87 4.46 -1.43
CA ARG A 14 17.85 3.65 -2.16
C ARG A 14 19.30 4.10 -1.93
N ARG A 15 19.51 5.38 -1.62
CA ARG A 15 20.83 5.94 -1.31
C ARG A 15 21.17 5.90 0.18
N GLY A 16 20.22 5.51 1.05
CA GLY A 16 20.34 5.64 2.50
C GLY A 16 20.53 7.09 2.96
N ALA A 17 20.07 8.06 2.17
CA ALA A 17 20.29 9.48 2.43
C ALA A 17 19.13 10.06 3.22
N GLN A 18 19.45 10.79 4.30
CA GLN A 18 18.46 11.59 5.02
C GLN A 18 18.42 13.02 4.49
N SER A 19 17.26 13.67 4.59
CA SER A 19 17.08 15.07 4.22
C SER A 19 16.44 15.84 5.38
N GLU A 20 16.75 17.13 5.52
CA GLU A 20 16.14 18.02 6.53
C GLU A 20 14.59 18.04 6.44
N HIS A 21 14.05 17.71 5.26
CA HIS A 21 12.62 17.57 5.06
C HIS A 21 12.02 16.37 5.81
N LEU A 22 12.76 15.26 5.94
CA LEU A 22 12.30 14.08 6.69
C LEU A 22 12.27 14.34 8.19
N GLU A 23 13.14 15.22 8.70
CA GLU A 23 13.14 15.62 10.11
C GLU A 23 11.98 16.56 10.46
N SER A 24 11.56 17.38 9.50
CA SER A 24 10.52 18.40 9.70
C SER A 24 9.12 17.96 9.27
N CYS A 25 9.00 16.89 8.49
CA CYS A 25 7.73 16.38 7.99
C CYS A 25 7.53 14.90 8.36
N SER A 26 6.73 14.65 9.41
CA SER A 26 6.41 13.30 9.91
C SER A 26 5.88 12.38 8.81
N PHE A 27 4.96 12.87 7.97
CA PHE A 27 4.42 12.11 6.85
C PHE A 27 5.51 11.62 5.89
N CYS A 28 6.41 12.49 5.43
CA CYS A 28 7.50 12.09 4.53
C CYS A 28 8.51 11.17 5.22
N SER A 29 8.72 11.32 6.53
CA SER A 29 9.52 10.40 7.34
C SER A 29 8.94 8.99 7.35
N GLU A 30 7.64 8.86 7.59
CA GLU A 30 6.93 7.57 7.56
C GLU A 30 6.96 6.95 6.15
N GLN A 31 6.68 7.72 5.11
CA GLN A 31 6.73 7.23 3.72
C GLN A 31 8.15 6.85 3.30
N TYR A 32 9.17 7.58 3.75
CA TYR A 32 10.57 7.21 3.55
C TYR A 32 10.90 5.89 4.25
N GLN A 33 10.45 5.69 5.49
CA GLN A 33 10.71 4.46 6.23
C GLN A 33 10.06 3.25 5.54
N LEU A 34 8.82 3.39 5.07
CA LEU A 34 8.15 2.37 4.25
C LEU A 34 8.90 2.08 2.95
N ALA A 35 9.44 3.11 2.30
CA ALA A 35 10.26 2.95 1.10
C ALA A 35 11.59 2.22 1.40
N VAL A 36 12.22 2.50 2.54
CA VAL A 36 13.42 1.80 3.02
C VAL A 36 13.09 0.33 3.28
N GLU A 37 12.03 0.03 4.02
CA GLU A 37 11.58 -1.33 4.31
C GLU A 37 11.27 -2.10 3.02
N TYR A 38 10.55 -1.48 2.09
CA TYR A 38 10.25 -2.06 0.78
C TYR A 38 11.51 -2.39 -0.02
N LEU A 39 12.52 -1.51 0.00
CA LEU A 39 13.78 -1.72 -0.72
C LEU A 39 14.72 -2.71 -0.02
N GLN A 40 14.61 -2.83 1.31
CA GLN A 40 15.38 -3.78 2.13
C GLN A 40 14.72 -5.17 2.19
N PHE A 41 13.46 -5.28 1.77
CA PHE A 41 12.72 -6.54 1.79
C PHE A 41 13.38 -7.59 0.90
N THR A 42 14.13 -8.49 1.52
CA THR A 42 14.53 -9.77 0.94
C THR A 42 13.57 -10.86 1.45
N PRO A 43 13.07 -11.76 0.57
CA PRO A 43 12.12 -12.82 0.96
C PRO A 43 12.60 -13.73 2.12
N ASP A 44 13.89 -13.77 2.39
CA ASP A 44 14.49 -14.53 3.49
C ASP A 44 14.13 -13.98 4.89
N MET A 45 13.71 -12.71 5.01
CA MET A 45 13.32 -12.13 6.31
C MET A 45 11.96 -12.63 6.81
N VAL A 46 11.11 -13.17 5.93
CA VAL A 46 9.78 -13.70 6.30
C VAL A 46 9.87 -15.10 6.92
N HIS A 47 11.01 -15.80 6.77
CA HIS A 47 11.20 -17.14 7.32
C HIS A 47 11.83 -17.18 8.73
N LYS A 48 12.10 -16.03 9.36
CA LYS A 48 12.84 -15.97 10.63
C LYS A 48 11.99 -15.84 11.90
N GLU A 49 10.66 -15.81 11.82
CA GLU A 49 9.81 -15.79 13.03
C GLU A 49 9.46 -17.20 13.57
N ASP A 50 9.82 -18.28 12.88
CA ASP A 50 9.49 -19.67 13.30
C ASP A 50 10.70 -20.62 13.40
N SER A 51 11.92 -20.12 13.69
CA SER A 51 13.08 -21.01 13.90
C SER A 51 13.92 -20.60 15.11
N PRO A 52 14.07 -21.47 16.13
CA PRO A 52 14.92 -21.20 17.27
C PRO A 52 16.39 -21.51 16.91
N GLY A 53 17.23 -20.48 16.92
CA GLY A 53 18.69 -20.61 17.02
C GLY A 53 19.45 -20.75 15.70
N GLY A 54 20.46 -19.89 15.52
CA GLY A 54 21.47 -20.02 14.47
C GLY A 54 22.10 -18.67 14.09
N GLU A 55 23.41 -18.55 14.32
CA GLU A 55 24.29 -17.39 14.17
C GLU A 55 24.27 -16.68 12.79
N PRO A 56 24.83 -15.45 12.67
CA PRO A 56 24.83 -14.70 11.43
C PRO A 56 26.00 -15.13 10.55
N ASP A 57 25.73 -15.53 9.30
CA ASP A 57 26.78 -15.80 8.31
C ASP A 57 26.63 -14.91 7.07
N ILE A 58 27.77 -14.75 6.43
CA ILE A 58 28.26 -13.55 5.74
C ILE A 58 27.78 -13.45 4.30
N GLN A 59 27.73 -12.20 3.81
CA GLN A 59 27.51 -11.78 2.42
C GLN A 59 28.16 -12.68 1.37
N GLU A 60 27.35 -13.26 0.49
CA GLU A 60 27.78 -13.66 -0.85
C GLU A 60 26.96 -12.90 -1.90
N TYR A 61 27.58 -11.90 -2.51
CA TYR A 61 27.10 -11.19 -3.70
C TYR A 61 27.17 -12.13 -4.92
N GLY A 62 26.36 -13.19 -4.92
CA GLY A 62 26.09 -14.00 -6.09
C GLY A 62 25.11 -13.26 -6.99
N ARG A 63 25.46 -13.07 -8.26
CA ARG A 63 24.63 -12.46 -9.30
C ARG A 63 23.17 -12.89 -9.17
N SER A 64 22.35 -12.03 -8.57
CA SER A 64 20.94 -12.28 -8.37
C SER A 64 20.25 -12.20 -9.73
N THR A 65 19.93 -13.35 -10.28
CA THR A 65 19.02 -13.48 -11.41
C THR A 65 17.76 -12.70 -11.05
N TYR A 66 17.52 -11.57 -11.73
CA TYR A 66 16.34 -10.73 -11.49
C TYR A 66 15.09 -11.61 -11.55
N ARG A 67 14.53 -11.94 -10.38
CA ARG A 67 13.23 -12.57 -10.27
C ARG A 67 12.24 -11.49 -9.89
N LEU A 68 11.20 -11.34 -10.70
CA LEU A 68 10.04 -10.53 -10.36
C LEU A 68 9.52 -10.97 -9.00
N ALA A 69 9.28 -10.02 -8.09
CA ALA A 69 8.80 -10.26 -6.73
C ALA A 69 7.46 -11.06 -6.67
N ALA A 70 6.76 -11.21 -7.80
CA ALA A 70 5.52 -11.94 -7.92
C ALA A 70 5.67 -13.45 -8.19
N GLN A 71 6.89 -14.01 -8.21
CA GLN A 71 7.11 -15.44 -8.49
C GLN A 71 7.78 -16.17 -7.33
N SER A 72 7.07 -16.31 -6.21
CA SER A 72 7.44 -17.25 -5.15
C SER A 72 6.21 -17.98 -4.62
N ALA A 73 6.27 -19.33 -4.70
CA ALA A 73 5.32 -20.35 -4.25
C ALA A 73 4.22 -20.77 -5.26
N PRO A 74 4.36 -21.92 -5.96
CA PRO A 74 3.34 -22.45 -6.87
C PRO A 74 2.00 -22.85 -6.21
N ASN A 75 1.86 -22.76 -4.89
CA ASN A 75 0.69 -23.28 -4.15
C ASN A 75 0.14 -22.38 -3.03
N ALA A 76 0.69 -21.19 -2.78
CA ALA A 76 0.15 -20.29 -1.77
C ALA A 76 -0.84 -19.32 -2.43
N SER A 77 -2.14 -19.55 -2.25
CA SER A 77 -3.13 -18.54 -2.63
C SER A 77 -2.95 -17.32 -1.71
N PRO A 78 -2.78 -16.11 -2.24
CA PRO A 78 -2.56 -14.93 -1.42
C PRO A 78 -3.81 -14.65 -0.57
N VAL A 79 -3.62 -14.33 0.71
CA VAL A 79 -4.73 -13.99 1.63
C VAL A 79 -5.44 -12.72 1.15
N PHE A 80 -4.68 -11.78 0.60
CA PHE A 80 -5.20 -10.52 0.06
C PHE A 80 -4.82 -10.35 -1.41
N ARG A 81 -5.75 -9.88 -2.23
CA ARG A 81 -5.53 -9.57 -3.64
C ARG A 81 -5.89 -8.11 -3.91
N LEU A 82 -4.96 -7.33 -4.43
CA LEU A 82 -5.25 -5.99 -4.94
C LEU A 82 -6.17 -6.08 -6.16
N ARG A 83 -7.32 -5.41 -6.12
CA ARG A 83 -8.25 -5.35 -7.25
C ARG A 83 -8.02 -4.11 -8.09
N ARG A 84 -7.94 -2.94 -7.44
CA ARG A 84 -7.83 -1.67 -8.16
C ARG A 84 -7.28 -0.56 -7.28
N THR A 85 -6.67 0.42 -7.94
CA THR A 85 -6.26 1.68 -7.34
C THR A 85 -6.75 2.83 -8.21
N TRP A 86 -7.35 3.84 -7.60
CA TRP A 86 -7.62 5.14 -8.22
C TRP A 86 -6.78 6.21 -7.54
N TYR A 87 -6.33 7.16 -8.34
CA TYR A 87 -5.53 8.30 -7.90
C TYR A 87 -6.35 9.56 -8.15
N PHE A 88 -6.42 10.43 -7.15
CA PHE A 88 -7.13 11.70 -7.19
C PHE A 88 -6.18 12.84 -6.85
N GLU A 89 -6.59 14.07 -7.18
CA GLU A 89 -5.95 15.31 -6.70
C GLU A 89 -4.41 15.30 -6.85
N ASN A 90 -3.91 15.04 -8.06
CA ASN A 90 -2.47 14.94 -8.35
C ASN A 90 -1.72 13.91 -7.49
N ASN A 91 -2.35 12.77 -7.20
CA ASN A 91 -1.82 11.68 -6.36
C ASN A 91 -1.74 11.98 -4.86
N SER A 92 -2.22 13.13 -4.38
CA SER A 92 -2.32 13.42 -2.93
C SER A 92 -3.43 12.62 -2.23
N THR A 93 -4.29 11.94 -3.01
CA THR A 93 -5.34 11.06 -2.51
C THR A 93 -5.39 9.78 -3.34
N ILE A 94 -5.53 8.64 -2.67
CA ILE A 94 -5.56 7.31 -3.26
C ILE A 94 -6.77 6.56 -2.71
N LEU A 95 -7.50 5.87 -3.58
CA LEU A 95 -8.44 4.84 -3.19
C LEU A 95 -7.91 3.48 -3.65
N ARG A 96 -7.71 2.54 -2.72
CA ARG A 96 -7.35 1.16 -3.03
C ARG A 96 -8.50 0.23 -2.68
N VAL A 97 -8.73 -0.78 -3.50
CA VAL A 97 -9.68 -1.85 -3.22
C VAL A 97 -8.94 -3.19 -3.18
N ILE A 98 -9.08 -3.87 -2.05
CA ILE A 98 -8.42 -5.14 -1.76
C ILE A 98 -9.50 -6.18 -1.51
N GLU A 99 -9.31 -7.36 -2.10
CA GLU A 99 -10.09 -8.57 -1.86
C GLU A 99 -9.40 -9.38 -0.76
N ASP A 100 -10.11 -9.66 0.33
CA ASP A 100 -9.78 -10.76 1.25
C ASP A 100 -10.27 -12.06 0.61
N VAL A 101 -9.33 -12.87 0.13
CA VAL A 101 -9.62 -14.09 -0.64
C VAL A 101 -10.24 -15.16 0.25
N GLN A 102 -9.92 -15.18 1.54
CA GLN A 102 -10.46 -16.18 2.47
C GLN A 102 -11.89 -15.82 2.87
N ARG A 103 -12.16 -14.55 3.12
CA ARG A 103 -13.49 -14.06 3.53
C ARG A 103 -14.40 -13.68 2.36
N SER A 104 -13.87 -13.69 1.12
CA SER A 104 -14.57 -13.24 -0.08
C SER A 104 -15.19 -11.85 0.08
N LEU A 105 -14.40 -10.92 0.64
CA LEU A 105 -14.83 -9.55 0.96
C LEU A 105 -13.97 -8.52 0.26
N LEU A 106 -14.60 -7.46 -0.26
CA LEU A 106 -13.93 -6.26 -0.78
C LEU A 106 -13.93 -5.16 0.26
N THR A 107 -12.73 -4.65 0.53
CA THR A 107 -12.49 -3.54 1.43
C THR A 107 -11.84 -2.40 0.65
N GLY A 108 -12.37 -1.20 0.84
CA GLY A 108 -11.83 0.04 0.32
C GLY A 108 -10.96 0.75 1.35
N PHE A 109 -9.85 1.33 0.87
CA PHE A 109 -8.91 2.11 1.66
C PHE A 109 -8.76 3.49 1.01
N TYR A 110 -9.28 4.51 1.66
CA TYR A 110 -9.13 5.90 1.32
C TYR A 110 -7.95 6.50 2.06
N ILE A 111 -6.91 6.90 1.33
CA ILE A 111 -5.65 7.41 1.85
C ILE A 111 -5.47 8.82 1.31
N SER A 112 -5.35 9.81 2.20
CA SER A 112 -5.25 11.23 1.84
C SER A 112 -4.17 11.91 2.68
N GLU A 113 -3.37 12.77 2.05
CA GLU A 113 -2.38 13.61 2.75
C GLU A 113 -3.03 14.66 3.67
N ARG A 114 -4.26 15.08 3.37
CA ARG A 114 -4.98 16.04 4.20
C ARG A 114 -5.68 15.31 5.35
N GLU A 115 -5.20 15.55 6.57
CA GLU A 115 -5.95 15.29 7.80
C GLU A 115 -7.15 16.25 7.88
N GLY A 116 -8.22 15.90 7.16
CA GLY A 116 -9.49 16.61 7.22
C GLY A 116 -10.50 15.80 8.03
N LYS A 117 -11.25 16.47 8.92
CA LYS A 117 -12.32 15.84 9.71
C LYS A 117 -13.48 15.30 8.87
N ASP A 118 -13.55 15.66 7.59
CA ASP A 118 -14.63 15.26 6.69
C ASP A 118 -14.07 14.35 5.58
N ALA A 119 -14.00 13.04 5.87
CA ALA A 119 -13.74 12.05 4.83
C ALA A 119 -14.86 12.13 3.78
N PRO A 120 -14.54 12.18 2.47
CA PRO A 120 -15.56 12.26 1.44
C PRO A 120 -16.38 10.96 1.41
N ARG A 121 -17.61 11.07 0.91
CA ARG A 121 -18.37 9.89 0.51
C ARG A 121 -17.86 9.39 -0.83
N ILE A 122 -17.68 8.09 -0.95
CA ILE A 122 -17.12 7.42 -2.12
C ILE A 122 -18.26 6.71 -2.83
N ARG A 123 -18.41 6.98 -4.13
CA ARG A 123 -19.41 6.34 -4.98
C ARG A 123 -18.72 5.62 -6.14
N PHE A 124 -19.04 4.34 -6.29
CA PHE A 124 -18.62 3.52 -7.42
C PHE A 124 -19.75 3.48 -8.44
N ASP A 125 -19.42 3.67 -9.71
CA ASP A 125 -20.38 3.50 -10.79
C ASP A 125 -20.88 2.05 -10.85
N GLY A 126 -22.19 1.86 -10.95
CA GLY A 126 -22.82 0.53 -10.90
C GLY A 126 -23.04 -0.04 -9.48
N ILE A 127 -22.69 0.68 -8.41
CA ILE A 127 -23.07 0.34 -7.04
C ILE A 127 -23.97 1.46 -6.49
N GLU A 128 -25.21 1.12 -6.11
CA GLU A 128 -26.19 2.12 -5.65
C GLU A 128 -25.82 2.78 -4.31
N LYS A 129 -24.99 2.09 -3.52
CA LYS A 129 -24.58 2.53 -2.18
C LYS A 129 -23.40 3.50 -2.24
N GLU A 130 -23.45 4.52 -1.39
CA GLU A 130 -22.30 5.38 -1.06
C GLU A 130 -21.57 4.85 0.18
N PHE A 131 -20.26 5.04 0.22
CA PHE A 131 -19.41 4.55 1.29
C PHE A 131 -18.71 5.72 1.99
N THR A 132 -18.70 5.70 3.31
CA THR A 132 -17.96 6.66 4.13
C THR A 132 -16.81 5.92 4.79
N PRO A 133 -15.55 6.30 4.50
CA PRO A 133 -14.40 5.77 5.23
C PRO A 133 -14.53 6.04 6.73
N ASP A 134 -14.09 5.09 7.54
CA ASP A 134 -13.95 5.27 8.98
C ASP A 134 -12.76 6.18 9.33
N ILE A 135 -12.45 6.30 10.63
CA ILE A 135 -11.33 7.11 11.13
C ILE A 135 -9.95 6.67 10.60
N ASN A 136 -9.83 5.43 10.09
CA ASN A 136 -8.62 4.86 9.51
C ASN A 136 -8.65 4.90 7.97
N GLY A 137 -9.68 5.50 7.37
CA GLY A 137 -9.87 5.51 5.93
C GLY A 137 -10.41 4.19 5.36
N VAL A 138 -10.95 3.30 6.19
CA VAL A 138 -11.39 1.95 5.78
C VAL A 138 -12.91 1.89 5.63
N PHE A 139 -13.39 1.15 4.64
CA PHE A 139 -14.82 0.85 4.50
C PHE A 139 -15.07 -0.47 3.77
N ASP A 140 -16.17 -1.15 4.11
CA ASP A 140 -16.57 -2.40 3.48
C ASP A 140 -17.44 -2.14 2.25
N ILE A 141 -16.99 -2.65 1.11
CA ILE A 141 -17.71 -2.55 -0.18
C ILE A 141 -18.75 -3.67 -0.28
N GLY A 142 -18.38 -4.88 0.15
CA GLY A 142 -19.24 -6.06 0.13
C GLY A 142 -18.55 -7.27 -0.47
N ASP A 143 -19.33 -8.13 -1.13
CA ASP A 143 -18.89 -9.42 -1.67
C ASP A 143 -17.80 -9.28 -2.77
N ALA A 144 -16.83 -10.19 -2.77
CA ALA A 144 -15.75 -10.28 -3.77
C ALA A 144 -16.22 -10.52 -5.21
N ALA A 145 -17.45 -10.98 -5.42
CA ALA A 145 -18.07 -11.14 -6.73
C ALA A 145 -18.43 -9.80 -7.39
N ILE A 146 -18.45 -8.68 -6.65
CA ILE A 146 -18.68 -7.36 -7.22
C ILE A 146 -17.56 -7.06 -8.22
N ASN A 147 -17.94 -6.80 -9.47
CA ASN A 147 -16.97 -6.54 -10.51
C ASN A 147 -16.48 -5.08 -10.44
N ILE A 148 -15.36 -4.87 -9.77
CA ILE A 148 -14.77 -3.54 -9.55
C ILE A 148 -14.18 -2.92 -10.82
N GLU A 149 -13.88 -3.71 -11.86
CA GLU A 149 -13.40 -3.21 -13.15
C GLU A 149 -14.51 -3.40 -14.19
N PRO A 150 -15.02 -2.35 -14.88
CA PRO A 150 -14.38 -1.07 -15.24
C PRO A 150 -14.94 0.17 -14.50
N MET A 151 -15.25 0.08 -13.20
CA MET A 151 -16.01 1.13 -12.51
C MET A 151 -15.27 2.47 -12.43
N THR A 152 -16.03 3.56 -12.61
CA THR A 152 -15.58 4.91 -12.30
C THR A 152 -15.86 5.22 -10.84
N VAL A 153 -14.98 5.97 -10.17
CA VAL A 153 -15.17 6.40 -8.78
C VAL A 153 -15.32 7.90 -8.71
N THR A 154 -16.32 8.37 -7.96
CA THR A 154 -16.54 9.78 -7.65
C THR A 154 -16.38 10.02 -6.15
N LEU A 155 -15.65 11.06 -5.78
CA LEU A 155 -15.60 11.58 -4.41
C LEU A 155 -16.69 12.65 -4.24
N VAL A 156 -17.68 12.38 -3.41
CA VAL A 156 -18.77 13.29 -3.07
C VAL A 156 -18.38 14.01 -1.79
N ARG A 157 -18.08 15.31 -1.90
CA ARG A 157 -17.79 16.16 -0.75
C ARG A 157 -19.10 16.48 -0.03
N SER A 158 -19.06 16.38 1.30
CA SER A 158 -20.14 16.79 2.22
C SER A 158 -20.34 18.30 2.19
#